data_AF-A0A218UBN5-F1
#
_entry.id   AF-A0A218UBN5-F1
#
_cell.length_a   1.000
_cell.length_b   1.000
_cell.length_c   1.000
_cell.angle_alpha   90.00
_cell.angle_beta   90.00
_cell.angle_gamma   90.00
#
_symmetry.space_group_name_H-M   'P 1'
#
loop_
_entity.id
_entity.type
_entity.pdbx_description
1 polymer ?
#
loop_
_entity_poly.entity_id
_entity_poly.type
_entity_poly.pdbx_seq_one_letter_code
_entity_poly.pdbx_strand_id
1 'polypeptide(L)'
;MAARPHPAGSEVTAMSLLVLLDLLGAPGPAIHSHFPQSHPWFLRLAAIEQRLRRLGLLHAAPPEPPFFRLEPAPGPVEDDHVPFLRRGVPVLHLIPTPFPRVWHTPEDNEANLHPPTVQDLAKVLLVFVAEFLQL
;
A
#
# COMPACT_ATOMS: atom_id res chain seq x y z
N MET A 1 33.13 -7.67 -13.31
CA MET A 1 32.37 -8.82 -13.83
C MET A 1 31.30 -8.29 -14.77
N ALA A 2 31.25 -8.80 -15.99
CA ALA A 2 30.44 -8.25 -17.08
C ALA A 2 28.94 -8.44 -16.85
N ALA A 3 28.18 -7.35 -16.92
CA ALA A 3 26.72 -7.39 -17.03
C ALA A 3 26.36 -8.01 -18.39
N ARG A 4 25.68 -9.16 -18.36
CA ARG A 4 25.14 -9.78 -19.56
C ARG A 4 23.88 -9.03 -19.98
N PRO A 5 23.68 -8.70 -21.26
CA PRO A 5 22.40 -8.22 -21.77
C PRO A 5 21.39 -9.36 -21.64
N HIS A 6 20.29 -9.15 -20.93
CA HIS A 6 19.19 -10.10 -20.89
C HIS A 6 18.39 -10.04 -22.21
N PRO A 7 18.01 -11.20 -22.78
CA PRO A 7 17.13 -11.25 -23.95
C PRO A 7 15.74 -10.75 -23.56
N ALA A 8 14.93 -10.37 -24.55
CA ALA A 8 13.58 -9.84 -24.36
C ALA A 8 12.78 -10.59 -23.27
N GLY A 9 12.57 -9.89 -22.16
CA GLY A 9 11.57 -10.10 -21.11
C GLY A 9 11.63 -11.43 -20.33
N SER A 10 12.22 -11.43 -19.13
CA SER A 10 11.78 -12.42 -18.13
C SER A 10 10.34 -12.09 -17.71
N GLU A 11 9.54 -13.09 -17.33
CA GLU A 11 8.15 -12.88 -16.86
C GLU A 11 8.03 -11.80 -15.78
N VAL A 12 9.08 -11.64 -14.96
CA VAL A 12 9.18 -10.61 -13.92
C VAL A 12 9.12 -9.20 -14.49
N THR A 13 9.72 -8.95 -15.66
CA THR A 13 9.71 -7.62 -16.30
C THR A 13 8.36 -7.26 -16.91
N ALA A 14 7.44 -8.21 -17.05
CA ALA A 14 6.07 -7.94 -17.52
C ALA A 14 5.16 -7.38 -16.41
N MET A 15 5.57 -7.45 -15.14
CA MET A 15 4.80 -6.90 -14.01
C MET A 15 4.74 -5.37 -14.11
N SER A 16 3.55 -4.83 -14.41
CA SER A 16 3.35 -3.37 -14.54
C SER A 16 3.45 -2.63 -13.20
N LEU A 17 3.00 -3.27 -12.12
CA LEU A 17 3.06 -2.77 -10.75
C LEU A 17 2.91 -3.95 -9.79
N LEU A 18 3.82 -4.08 -8.82
CA LEU A 18 3.62 -4.96 -7.66
C LEU A 18 2.99 -4.14 -6.53
N VAL A 19 1.74 -4.42 -6.20
CA VAL A 19 1.08 -3.86 -5.01
C VAL A 19 1.22 -4.88 -3.88
N LEU A 20 2.08 -4.59 -2.89
CA LEU A 20 2.33 -5.47 -1.75
C LEU A 20 1.60 -4.92 -0.52
N LEU A 21 0.70 -5.72 0.05
CA LEU A 21 -0.05 -5.38 1.26
C LEU A 21 0.58 -6.13 2.43
N ASP A 22 0.94 -5.40 3.48
CA ASP A 22 1.48 -6.01 4.70
C ASP A 22 1.08 -5.23 5.96
N LEU A 23 0.93 -5.94 7.08
CA LEU A 23 0.58 -5.41 8.41
C LEU A 23 -0.70 -4.54 8.45
N LEU A 24 -1.69 -4.85 7.62
CA LEU A 24 -2.98 -4.15 7.57
C LEU A 24 -4.02 -4.86 8.45
N GLY A 25 -4.78 -4.10 9.23
CA GLY A 25 -5.84 -4.64 10.07
C GLY A 25 -6.07 -3.86 11.36
N ALA A 26 -5.01 -3.25 11.88
CA ALA A 26 -5.06 -2.38 13.05
C ALA A 26 -5.78 -1.05 12.77
N PRO A 27 -6.30 -0.36 13.79
CA PRO A 27 -6.99 0.92 13.62
C PRO A 27 -6.03 2.04 13.18
N GLY A 28 -6.51 2.90 12.28
CA GLY A 28 -5.85 4.16 11.90
C GLY A 28 -4.42 4.04 11.35
N PRO A 29 -4.13 3.14 10.39
CA PRO A 29 -2.80 3.00 9.83
C PRO A 29 -2.34 4.29 9.14
N ALA A 30 -1.04 4.56 9.21
CA ALA A 30 -0.39 5.64 8.49
C ALA A 30 0.49 5.03 7.38
N ILE A 31 -0.01 5.00 6.16
CA ILE A 31 0.66 4.40 5.00
C ILE A 31 1.29 5.52 4.18
N HIS A 32 2.56 5.36 3.78
CA HIS A 32 3.33 6.40 3.10
C HIS A 32 3.83 5.93 1.73
N SER A 33 4.23 6.87 0.88
CA SER A 33 4.87 6.55 -0.40
C SER A 33 6.35 6.20 -0.18
N HIS A 34 6.72 4.94 -0.40
CA HIS A 34 8.11 4.49 -0.22
C HIS A 34 9.02 4.69 -1.45
N PHE A 35 8.45 4.71 -2.66
CA PHE A 35 9.24 4.70 -3.90
C PHE A 35 8.81 5.81 -4.86
N PRO A 36 9.76 6.62 -5.39
CA PRO A 36 9.44 7.66 -6.36
C PRO A 36 8.77 7.12 -7.64
N GLN A 37 9.16 5.93 -8.10
CA GLN A 37 8.66 5.33 -9.34
C GLN A 37 7.16 5.00 -9.29
N SER A 38 6.62 4.67 -8.12
CA SER A 38 5.21 4.33 -7.92
C SER A 38 4.41 5.42 -7.20
N HIS A 39 5.05 6.56 -6.87
CA HIS A 39 4.41 7.69 -6.21
C HIS A 39 3.12 8.18 -6.90
N PRO A 40 3.03 8.25 -8.25
CA PRO A 40 1.77 8.59 -8.90
C PRO A 40 0.60 7.65 -8.55
N TRP A 41 0.87 6.34 -8.40
CA TRP A 41 -0.13 5.35 -7.98
C TRP A 41 -0.51 5.50 -6.51
N PHE A 42 0.45 5.87 -5.66
CA PHE A 42 0.16 6.23 -4.27
C PHE A 42 -0.77 7.45 -4.17
N LEU A 43 -0.53 8.50 -4.98
CA LEU A 43 -1.41 9.66 -5.04
C LEU A 43 -2.83 9.30 -5.52
N ARG A 44 -2.98 8.29 -6.39
CA ARG A 44 -4.30 7.77 -6.76
C ARG A 44 -5.03 7.16 -5.56
N LEU A 45 -4.37 6.34 -4.74
CA LEU A 45 -4.97 5.79 -3.52
C LEU A 45 -5.42 6.90 -2.56
N ALA A 46 -4.56 7.90 -2.32
CA ALA A 46 -4.90 9.04 -1.46
C ALA A 46 -6.11 9.83 -2.00
N ALA A 47 -6.18 10.06 -3.31
CA ALA A 47 -7.31 10.74 -3.95
C ALA A 47 -8.62 9.93 -3.86
N ILE A 48 -8.54 8.61 -4.04
CA ILE A 48 -9.68 7.70 -3.89
C ILE A 48 -10.19 7.74 -2.46
N GLU A 49 -9.30 7.62 -1.47
CA GLU A 49 -9.65 7.71 -0.06
C GLU A 49 -10.37 9.03 0.23
N GLN A 50 -9.78 10.16 -0.14
CA GLN A 50 -10.40 11.47 0.05
C GLN A 50 -11.77 11.58 -0.61
N ARG A 51 -11.96 11.03 -1.82
CA ARG A 51 -13.26 11.01 -2.51
C ARG A 51 -14.29 10.20 -1.70
N LEU A 52 -13.94 8.99 -1.27
CA LEU A 52 -14.85 8.13 -0.51
C LEU A 52 -15.21 8.74 0.85
N ARG A 53 -14.26 9.39 1.53
CA ARG A 53 -14.52 10.13 2.78
C ARG A 53 -15.49 11.28 2.58
N ARG A 54 -15.30 12.11 1.54
CA ARG A 54 -16.22 13.22 1.23
C ARG A 54 -17.64 12.74 0.91
N LEU A 55 -17.77 11.56 0.32
CA LEU A 55 -19.07 10.95 0.03
C LEU A 55 -19.71 10.24 1.24
N GLY A 56 -19.04 10.20 2.39
CA GLY A 56 -19.53 9.47 3.57
C GLY A 56 -19.58 7.95 3.38
N LEU A 57 -18.75 7.41 2.47
CA LEU A 57 -18.72 5.98 2.13
C LEU A 57 -17.71 5.18 2.96
N LEU A 58 -16.85 5.86 3.73
CA LEU A 58 -15.93 5.25 4.69
C LEU A 58 -16.45 5.45 6.12
N HIS A 59 -16.10 4.53 7.01
CA HIS A 59 -16.30 4.71 8.44
C HIS A 59 -15.36 5.81 8.98
N ALA A 60 -14.13 5.86 8.48
CA ALA A 60 -13.15 6.88 8.83
C ALA A 60 -13.55 8.27 8.30
N ALA A 61 -13.77 9.21 9.21
CA ALA A 61 -14.26 10.56 8.92
C ALA A 61 -13.45 11.62 9.68
N PRO A 62 -13.51 12.91 9.33
CA PRO A 62 -12.90 13.94 10.17
C PRO A 62 -13.48 13.87 11.59
N PRO A 63 -12.65 13.98 12.65
CA PRO A 63 -11.28 14.50 12.65
C PRO A 63 -10.18 13.44 12.45
N GLU A 64 -10.51 12.17 12.17
CA GLU A 64 -9.49 11.15 11.96
C GLU A 64 -8.58 11.49 10.77
N PRO A 65 -7.27 11.24 10.89
CA PRO A 65 -6.33 11.56 9.82
C PRO A 65 -6.37 10.45 8.74
N PRO A 66 -6.31 10.77 7.42
CA PRO A 66 -6.48 9.77 6.33
C PRO A 66 -5.45 8.64 6.36
N PHE A 67 -5.76 7.42 5.90
CA PHE A 67 -4.81 6.30 5.90
C PHE A 67 -3.57 6.57 5.03
N PHE A 68 -3.75 7.16 3.84
CA PHE A 68 -2.65 7.48 2.94
C PHE A 68 -2.08 8.87 3.23
N ARG A 69 -0.90 8.88 3.85
CA ARG A 69 -0.13 10.06 4.29
C ARG A 69 0.71 10.61 3.14
N LEU A 70 0.62 11.92 2.91
CA LEU A 70 1.40 12.58 1.85
C LEU A 70 2.81 12.95 2.32
N GLU A 71 3.05 12.86 3.62
CA GLU A 71 4.37 12.97 4.23
C GLU A 71 5.30 11.87 3.70
N PRO A 72 6.63 12.13 3.63
CA PRO A 72 7.59 11.09 3.27
C PRO A 72 7.54 9.91 4.25
N ALA A 73 7.81 8.71 3.73
CA ALA A 73 7.98 7.55 4.60
C ALA A 73 9.09 7.80 5.64
N PRO A 74 8.89 7.46 6.92
CA PRO A 74 9.89 7.69 7.97
C PRO A 74 11.24 6.97 7.74
N GLY A 75 11.24 5.92 6.92
CA GLY A 75 12.43 5.17 6.53
C GLY A 75 12.10 4.05 5.53
N PRO A 76 13.13 3.39 4.98
CA PRO A 76 12.94 2.20 4.18
C PRO A 76 12.42 1.04 5.04
N VAL A 77 11.66 0.15 4.42
CA VAL A 77 11.20 -1.09 5.03
C VAL A 77 11.56 -2.22 4.07
N GLU A 78 12.27 -3.25 4.55
CA GLU A 78 12.54 -4.45 3.76
C GLU A 78 11.38 -5.43 3.91
N ASP A 79 10.98 -6.03 2.80
CA ASP A 79 9.86 -6.97 2.71
C ASP A 79 9.98 -7.76 1.38
N ASP A 80 9.00 -8.60 1.06
CA ASP A 80 8.99 -9.49 -0.10
C ASP A 80 9.15 -8.79 -1.45
N HIS A 81 8.93 -7.47 -1.51
CA HIS A 81 9.14 -6.69 -2.73
C HIS A 81 10.61 -6.51 -3.10
N VAL A 82 11.57 -6.69 -2.18
CA VAL A 82 12.99 -6.35 -2.39
C VAL A 82 13.59 -7.04 -3.62
N PRO A 83 13.39 -8.35 -3.88
CA PRO A 83 13.90 -9.01 -5.08
C PRO A 83 13.29 -8.49 -6.39
N PHE A 84 12.05 -8.01 -6.36
CA PHE A 84 11.34 -7.46 -7.53
C PHE A 84 11.80 -6.03 -7.83
N LEU A 85 11.92 -5.21 -6.80
CA LEU A 85 12.43 -3.84 -6.90
C LEU A 85 13.85 -3.84 -7.48
N ARG A 86 14.73 -4.75 -7.03
CA ARG A 86 16.09 -4.92 -7.58
C ARG A 86 16.12 -5.30 -9.06
N ARG A 87 15.02 -5.80 -9.61
CA ARG A 87 14.84 -6.16 -11.03
C ARG A 87 14.06 -5.12 -11.83
N GLY A 88 13.77 -3.95 -11.23
CA GLY A 88 13.12 -2.82 -11.91
C GLY A 88 11.59 -2.87 -11.93
N VAL A 89 10.96 -3.81 -11.21
CA VAL A 89 9.50 -3.85 -11.07
C VAL A 89 9.06 -2.65 -10.21
N PRO A 90 8.13 -1.80 -10.68
CA PRO A 90 7.56 -0.76 -9.85
C PRO A 90 6.82 -1.38 -8.65
N VAL A 91 7.09 -0.90 -7.44
CA VAL A 91 6.48 -1.43 -6.20
C VAL A 91 5.63 -0.36 -5.53
N LEU A 92 4.39 -0.68 -5.19
CA LEU A 92 3.55 0.09 -4.29
C LEU A 92 3.40 -0.71 -2.98
N HIS A 93 4.22 -0.37 -1.99
CA HIS A 93 4.27 -1.08 -0.70
C HIS A 93 3.29 -0.43 0.28
N LEU A 94 2.18 -1.11 0.54
CA LEU A 94 1.10 -0.67 1.40
C LEU A 94 1.29 -1.28 2.79
N ILE A 95 2.22 -0.69 3.53
CA ILE A 95 2.56 -1.06 4.90
C ILE A 95 2.47 0.19 5.80
N PRO A 96 1.85 0.11 6.99
CA PRO A 96 1.80 1.24 7.91
C PRO A 96 3.17 1.52 8.53
N THR A 97 3.46 2.78 8.81
CA THR A 97 4.63 3.21 9.59
C THR A 97 4.19 4.28 10.61
N PRO A 98 4.27 4.03 11.93
CA PRO A 98 4.81 2.82 12.59
C PRO A 98 3.97 1.56 12.33
N PHE A 99 4.59 0.39 12.54
CA PHE A 99 3.89 -0.90 12.49
C PHE A 99 2.81 -0.99 13.58
N PRO A 100 1.79 -1.87 13.42
CA PRO A 100 0.83 -2.14 14.47
C PRO A 100 1.52 -2.48 15.80
N ARG A 101 0.98 -1.97 16.91
CA ARG A 101 1.56 -2.21 18.25
C ARG A 101 1.65 -3.69 18.63
N VAL A 102 0.79 -4.51 18.02
CA VAL A 102 0.70 -5.95 18.23
C VAL A 102 1.62 -6.76 17.32
N TRP A 103 2.32 -6.12 16.37
CA TRP A 103 3.20 -6.83 15.44
C TRP A 103 4.24 -7.68 16.17
N HIS A 104 4.39 -8.94 15.75
CA HIS A 104 5.28 -9.92 16.38
C HIS A 104 4.96 -10.20 17.87
N THR A 105 3.71 -10.04 18.29
CA THR A 105 3.25 -10.45 19.62
C THR A 105 2.06 -11.42 19.52
N PRO A 106 1.77 -12.23 20.54
CA PRO A 106 0.57 -13.08 20.55
C PRO A 106 -0.76 -12.32 20.44
N GLU A 107 -0.72 -11.01 20.69
CA GLU A 107 -1.84 -10.10 20.51
C GLU A 107 -2.13 -9.79 19.03
N ASP A 108 -1.27 -10.16 18.08
CA ASP A 108 -1.59 -10.14 16.65
C ASP A 108 -2.56 -11.28 16.31
N ASN A 109 -3.82 -11.07 16.66
CA ASN A 109 -4.90 -12.03 16.55
C ASN A 109 -6.20 -11.35 16.11
N GLU A 110 -7.20 -12.16 15.79
CA GLU A 110 -8.49 -11.68 15.27
C GLU A 110 -9.17 -10.64 16.17
N ALA A 111 -9.04 -10.77 17.49
CA ALA A 111 -9.68 -9.85 18.44
C ALA A 111 -9.10 -8.43 18.40
N ASN A 112 -7.87 -8.26 17.89
CA ASN A 112 -7.22 -6.96 17.73
C ASN A 112 -7.31 -6.39 16.31
N LEU A 113 -8.02 -7.07 15.40
CA LEU A 113 -8.41 -6.45 14.13
C LEU A 113 -9.41 -5.33 14.36
N HIS A 114 -9.37 -4.32 13.51
CA HIS A 114 -10.34 -3.23 13.47
C HIS A 114 -11.19 -3.33 12.20
N PRO A 115 -12.37 -4.00 12.26
CA PRO A 115 -13.20 -4.23 11.09
C PRO A 115 -13.54 -2.98 10.27
N PRO A 116 -13.85 -1.81 10.87
CA PRO A 116 -14.11 -0.60 10.09
C PRO A 116 -12.93 -0.18 9.20
N THR A 117 -11.69 -0.26 9.73
CA THR A 117 -10.48 0.06 8.95
C THR A 117 -10.27 -0.95 7.82
N VAL A 118 -10.43 -2.24 8.10
CA VAL A 118 -10.31 -3.30 7.08
C VAL A 118 -11.29 -3.06 5.93
N GLN A 119 -12.56 -2.77 6.26
CA GLN A 119 -13.59 -2.51 5.26
C GLN A 119 -13.30 -1.25 4.44
N ASP A 120 -12.82 -0.18 5.08
CA ASP A 120 -12.52 1.07 4.38
C ASP A 120 -11.30 0.93 3.45
N LEU A 121 -10.24 0.27 3.89
CA LEU A 121 -9.08 -0.05 3.05
C LEU A 121 -9.49 -0.92 1.87
N ALA A 122 -10.34 -1.94 2.10
CA ALA A 122 -10.86 -2.79 1.03
C ALA A 122 -11.63 -1.99 -0.03
N LYS A 123 -12.47 -1.02 0.38
CA LYS A 123 -13.17 -0.12 -0.56
C LYS A 123 -12.19 0.71 -1.38
N VAL A 124 -11.18 1.30 -0.75
CA VAL A 124 -10.17 2.10 -1.46
C VAL A 124 -9.41 1.24 -2.48
N LEU A 125 -9.00 0.03 -2.08
CA LEU A 125 -8.29 -0.91 -2.95
C LEU A 125 -9.16 -1.41 -4.11
N LEU A 126 -10.43 -1.72 -3.86
CA LEU A 126 -11.37 -2.13 -4.90
C LEU A 126 -11.50 -1.05 -5.98
N VAL A 127 -11.69 0.20 -5.56
CA VAL A 127 -11.79 1.33 -6.49
C VAL A 127 -10.46 1.57 -7.20
N PHE A 128 -9.33 1.40 -6.51
CA PHE A 128 -8.00 1.50 -7.13
C PHE A 128 -7.81 0.46 -8.23
N VAL A 129 -8.15 -0.80 -7.97
CA VAL A 129 -8.06 -1.88 -8.96
C VAL A 129 -8.99 -1.60 -10.15
N ALA A 130 -10.22 -1.15 -9.90
CA ALA A 130 -11.14 -0.76 -10.97
C ALA A 130 -10.58 0.39 -11.83
N GLU A 131 -10.04 1.44 -11.20
CA GLU A 131 -9.40 2.56 -11.93
C GLU A 131 -8.13 2.13 -12.68
N PHE A 132 -7.31 1.25 -12.09
CA PHE A 132 -6.08 0.74 -12.69
C PHE A 132 -6.35 -0.13 -13.92
N LEU A 133 -7.40 -0.96 -13.86
CA LEU A 133 -7.81 -1.87 -14.93
C LEU A 133 -8.81 -1.26 -15.92
N GLN A 134 -9.25 -0.01 -15.69
CA GLN A 134 -10.26 0.69 -16.51
C GLN A 134 -11.59 -0.07 -16.61
N LEU A 135 -12.08 -0.58 -15.48
CA LEU A 135 -13.36 -1.30 -15.36
C LEU A 135 -14.57 -0.36 -15.19
#